data_AF-A0A2V8AEV2-F1
#
_entry.id   AF-A0A2V8AEV2-F1
#
_cell.length_a   1.000
_cell.length_b   1.000
_cell.length_c   1.000
_cell.angle_alpha   90.00
_cell.angle_beta   90.00
_cell.angle_gamma   90.00
#
_symmetry.space_group_name_H-M   'P 1'
#
loop_
_entity.id
_entity.type
_entity.pdbx_description
1 polymer ?
#
loop_
_entity_poly.entity_id
_entity_poly.type
_entity_poly.pdbx_seq_one_letter_code
_entity_poly.pdbx_strand_id
1 'polypeptide(L)'
;MYGFAVYGTLLAGEFGRYPGVYRSNEAGQAYLPLMFGGLLIAIAVAAVIYAKGYEGGNGLGEGIRFGVLLGVFVVAAFAGVNYAVLNIGRRLALYVAVAGFIEWTLIGATIGLVYKPAAAPTRRTAAV
;
A
#
# COMPACT_ATOMS: atom_id res chain seq x y z
N MET A 1 -0.89 -7.41 9.75
CA MET A 1 -0.40 -7.01 11.09
C MET A 1 -0.06 -5.54 11.18
N TYR A 2 0.79 -4.98 10.29
CA TYR A 2 1.13 -3.54 10.30
C TYR A 2 -0.11 -2.62 10.28
N GLY A 3 -1.01 -2.78 9.32
CA GLY A 3 -2.21 -1.92 9.21
C GLY A 3 -3.08 -1.93 10.47
N PHE A 4 -3.26 -3.08 11.13
CA PHE A 4 -3.99 -3.13 12.40
C PHE A 4 -3.25 -2.38 13.53
N ALA A 5 -1.94 -2.56 13.64
CA ALA A 5 -1.14 -1.89 14.67
C ALA A 5 -1.06 -0.36 14.46
N VAL A 6 -1.12 0.12 13.22
CA VAL A 6 -1.02 1.56 12.97
C VAL A 6 -2.40 2.21 12.97
N TYR A 7 -3.36 1.70 12.20
CA TYR A 7 -4.68 2.33 12.09
C TYR A 7 -5.62 1.94 13.23
N GLY A 8 -5.53 0.71 13.72
CA GLY A 8 -6.42 0.17 14.74
C GLY A 8 -6.03 0.56 16.18
N THR A 9 -4.77 0.93 16.43
CA THR A 9 -4.33 1.34 17.78
C THR A 9 -3.74 2.75 17.78
N LEU A 10 -2.66 3.01 17.03
CA LEU A 10 -1.95 4.29 17.09
C LEU A 10 -2.79 5.46 16.58
N LEU A 11 -3.50 5.30 15.47
CA LEU A 11 -4.31 6.37 14.86
C LEU A 11 -5.78 6.33 15.31
N ALA A 12 -6.23 5.29 16.01
CA ALA A 12 -7.62 5.14 16.44
C ALA A 12 -8.13 6.35 17.24
N GLY A 13 -7.29 6.88 18.15
CA GLY A 13 -7.61 8.07 18.93
C GLY A 13 -7.66 9.36 18.09
N GLU A 14 -6.92 9.44 16.99
CA GLU A 14 -6.95 10.59 16.07
C GLU A 14 -8.21 10.57 15.20
N PHE A 15 -8.63 9.39 14.72
CA PHE A 15 -9.89 9.24 13.99
C PHE A 15 -11.10 9.63 14.84
N GLY A 16 -11.10 9.26 16.12
CA GLY A 16 -12.15 9.61 17.07
C GLY A 16 -12.34 11.12 17.30
N ARG A 17 -11.38 11.96 16.90
CA ARG A 17 -11.53 13.43 16.94
C ARG A 17 -12.38 14.01 15.82
N TYR A 18 -12.72 13.20 14.81
CA TYR A 18 -13.51 13.63 13.65
C TYR A 18 -14.74 12.71 13.44
N PRO A 19 -15.70 12.68 14.39
CA PRO A 19 -16.86 11.79 14.32
C PRO A 19 -17.84 12.09 13.18
N GLY A 20 -17.79 13.30 12.60
CA GLY A 20 -18.55 13.66 11.40
C GLY A 20 -17.89 13.22 10.09
N VAL A 21 -16.66 12.70 10.14
CA VAL A 21 -15.88 12.26 8.97
C VAL A 21 -15.67 10.75 8.99
N TYR A 22 -15.22 10.20 10.13
CA TYR A 22 -14.94 8.77 10.26
C TYR A 22 -16.09 8.04 10.94
N ARG A 23 -16.31 6.79 10.53
CA ARG A 23 -17.25 5.89 11.20
C ARG A 23 -16.76 5.61 12.63
N SER A 24 -17.69 5.48 13.57
CA SER A 24 -17.41 4.97 14.91
C SER A 24 -16.76 3.58 14.85
N ASN A 25 -15.99 3.21 15.86
CA ASN A 25 -15.33 1.90 15.91
C ASN A 25 -16.33 0.74 15.81
N GLU A 26 -17.50 0.86 16.44
CA GLU A 26 -18.55 -0.15 16.45
C GLU A 26 -19.13 -0.34 15.04
N ALA A 27 -19.53 0.75 14.39
CA ALA A 27 -19.99 0.72 13.00
C ALA A 27 -18.89 0.29 12.01
N GLY A 28 -17.62 0.63 12.29
CA GLY A 28 -16.47 0.29 11.46
C GLY A 28 -16.20 -1.20 11.36
N GLN A 29 -16.48 -1.97 12.43
CA GLN A 29 -16.26 -3.42 12.46
C GLN A 29 -17.04 -4.16 11.37
N ALA A 30 -18.27 -3.72 11.07
CA ALA A 30 -19.09 -4.31 10.02
C ALA A 30 -18.47 -4.19 8.61
N TYR A 31 -17.57 -3.23 8.41
CA TYR A 31 -16.90 -2.98 7.12
C TYR A 31 -15.50 -3.56 7.04
N LEU A 32 -15.00 -4.24 8.09
CA LEU A 32 -13.70 -4.90 8.06
C LEU A 32 -13.55 -5.91 6.90
N PRO A 33 -14.55 -6.75 6.58
CA PRO A 33 -14.43 -7.66 5.43
C PRO A 33 -14.24 -6.92 4.11
N LEU A 34 -14.96 -5.81 3.90
CA LEU A 34 -14.83 -4.96 2.72
C LEU A 34 -13.43 -4.33 2.66
N MET A 35 -12.93 -3.84 3.80
CA MET A 35 -11.60 -3.26 3.89
C MET A 35 -10.51 -4.28 3.55
N PHE A 36 -10.56 -5.48 4.14
CA PHE A 36 -9.60 -6.54 3.85
C PHE A 36 -9.69 -7.05 2.41
N GLY A 37 -10.91 -7.20 1.87
CA GLY A 37 -11.13 -7.59 0.47
C GLY A 37 -10.56 -6.55 -0.50
N GLY A 38 -10.80 -5.26 -0.24
CA GLY A 38 -10.24 -4.17 -1.03
C GLY A 38 -8.70 -4.12 -0.99
N LEU A 39 -8.10 -4.28 0.21
CA LEU A 39 -6.65 -4.36 0.38
C LEU A 39 -6.05 -5.56 -0.35
N LEU A 40 -6.70 -6.73 -0.29
CA LEU A 40 -6.23 -7.92 -0.99
C LEU A 40 -6.19 -7.70 -2.50
N ILE A 41 -7.25 -7.13 -3.06
CA ILE A 41 -7.31 -6.76 -4.49
C ILE A 41 -6.21 -5.75 -4.81
N ALA A 42 -6.03 -4.71 -3.99
CA ALA A 42 -5.02 -3.70 -4.21
C ALA A 42 -3.60 -4.28 -4.21
N ILE A 43 -3.28 -5.20 -3.30
CA ILE A 43 -1.99 -5.91 -3.25
C ILE A 43 -1.81 -6.80 -4.49
N ALA A 44 -2.85 -7.52 -4.91
CA ALA A 44 -2.80 -8.36 -6.12
C ALA A 44 -2.52 -7.51 -7.37
N VAL A 45 -3.21 -6.38 -7.52
CA VAL A 45 -2.98 -5.42 -8.61
C VAL A 45 -1.57 -4.84 -8.53
N ALA A 46 -1.10 -4.44 -7.35
CA ALA A 46 0.25 -3.93 -7.16
C ALA A 46 1.31 -4.97 -7.55
N ALA A 47 1.10 -6.25 -7.25
CA ALA A 47 1.99 -7.33 -7.66
C ALA A 47 2.04 -7.51 -9.18
N VAL A 48 0.91 -7.37 -9.88
CA VAL A 48 0.87 -7.39 -11.35
C VAL A 48 1.61 -6.21 -11.96
N ILE A 49 1.45 -5.01 -11.39
CA ILE A 49 2.17 -3.80 -11.82
C ILE A 49 3.68 -3.99 -11.60
N TYR A 50 4.07 -4.48 -10.42
CA TYR A 50 5.45 -4.81 -10.11
C TYR A 50 6.04 -5.78 -11.13
N ALA A 51 5.36 -6.89 -11.41
CA ALA A 51 5.83 -7.91 -12.36
C ALA A 51 6.03 -7.35 -13.78
N LYS A 52 5.24 -6.37 -14.20
CA LYS A 52 5.38 -5.68 -15.50
C LYS A 52 6.53 -4.68 -15.54
N GLY A 53 6.90 -4.13 -14.39
CA GLY A 53 8.00 -3.17 -14.24
C GLY A 53 9.30 -3.78 -13.72
N TYR A 54 9.35 -5.10 -13.51
CA TYR A 54 10.53 -5.79 -12.99
C TYR A 54 11.63 -5.86 -14.05
N GLU A 55 12.81 -5.35 -13.73
CA GLU A 55 13.94 -5.15 -14.65
C GLU A 55 14.95 -6.31 -14.60
N GLY A 56 14.71 -7.34 -13.78
CA GLY A 56 15.56 -8.54 -13.69
C GLY A 56 16.69 -8.45 -12.66
N GLY A 57 16.70 -7.40 -11.83
CA GLY A 57 17.69 -7.16 -10.77
C GLY A 57 17.33 -7.81 -9.43
N ASN A 58 17.92 -7.29 -8.35
CA ASN A 58 17.67 -7.78 -6.99
C ASN A 58 16.20 -7.56 -6.59
N GLY A 59 15.44 -8.64 -6.39
CA GLY A 59 14.02 -8.59 -6.05
C GLY A 59 13.68 -7.71 -4.85
N LEU A 60 14.51 -7.70 -3.79
CA LEU A 60 14.29 -6.82 -2.64
C LEU A 60 14.49 -5.33 -3.01
N GLY A 61 15.55 -5.02 -3.76
CA GLY A 61 15.88 -3.64 -4.15
C GLY A 61 14.82 -3.06 -5.09
N GLU A 62 14.40 -3.84 -6.07
CA GLU A 62 13.30 -3.45 -6.97
C GLU A 62 11.97 -3.33 -6.24
N GLY A 63 11.68 -4.26 -5.32
CA GLY A 63 10.50 -4.22 -4.46
C GLY A 63 10.43 -2.93 -3.63
N ILE A 64 11.54 -2.53 -3.01
CA ILE A 64 11.63 -1.27 -2.27
C ILE A 64 11.44 -0.06 -3.20
N ARG A 65 12.12 -0.01 -4.34
CA ARG A 65 11.97 1.09 -5.33
C ARG A 65 10.50 1.24 -5.76
N PHE A 66 9.86 0.14 -6.11
CA PHE A 66 8.45 0.12 -6.48
C PHE A 66 7.55 0.56 -5.31
N GLY A 67 7.78 0.00 -4.12
CA GLY A 67 7.02 0.33 -2.91
C GLY A 67 7.11 1.80 -2.51
N VAL A 68 8.29 2.42 -2.64
CA VAL A 68 8.49 3.86 -2.40
C VAL A 68 7.69 4.69 -3.40
N LEU A 69 7.77 4.39 -4.69
CA LEU A 69 7.01 5.11 -5.72
C LEU A 69 5.50 4.98 -5.50
N LEU A 70 5.03 3.77 -5.21
CA LEU A 70 3.62 3.51 -4.91
C LEU A 70 3.19 4.21 -3.61
N GLY A 71 4.05 4.22 -2.59
CA GLY A 71 3.83 4.94 -1.34
C GLY A 71 3.69 6.45 -1.57
N VAL A 72 4.56 7.07 -2.37
CA VAL A 72 4.44 8.48 -2.75
C VAL A 72 3.13 8.75 -3.50
N PHE A 73 2.78 7.89 -4.45
CA PHE A 73 1.50 7.97 -5.16
C PHE A 73 0.32 7.94 -4.18
N VAL A 74 0.32 7.00 -3.23
CA VAL A 74 -0.75 6.88 -2.23
C VAL A 74 -0.81 8.10 -1.32
N VAL A 75 0.33 8.61 -0.87
CA VAL A 75 0.38 9.83 -0.05
C VAL A 75 -0.22 11.02 -0.81
N ALA A 76 0.19 11.24 -2.06
CA ALA A 76 -0.29 12.36 -2.85
C ALA A 76 -1.79 12.23 -3.18
N ALA A 77 -2.19 11.07 -3.73
CA ALA A 77 -3.53 10.85 -4.25
C ALA A 77 -4.57 10.61 -3.15
N PHE A 78 -4.19 10.00 -2.02
CA PHE A 78 -5.12 9.75 -0.92
C PHE A 78 -4.94 10.73 0.22
N ALA A 79 -3.79 10.78 0.88
CA ALA A 79 -3.64 11.63 2.06
C ALA A 79 -3.74 13.13 1.71
N GLY A 80 -3.08 13.56 0.62
CA GLY A 80 -3.12 14.94 0.15
C GLY A 80 -4.51 15.38 -0.29
N VAL A 81 -5.17 14.60 -1.15
CA VAL A 81 -6.53 14.90 -1.62
C VAL A 81 -7.55 14.86 -0.48
N ASN A 82 -7.49 13.87 0.42
CA ASN A 82 -8.40 13.81 1.57
C ASN A 82 -8.17 14.97 2.54
N TYR A 83 -6.94 15.45 2.71
CA TYR A 83 -6.70 16.66 3.49
C TYR A 83 -7.32 17.91 2.87
N ALA A 84 -7.36 17.99 1.53
CA ALA A 84 -7.96 19.11 0.82
C ALA A 84 -9.50 19.07 0.83
N VAL A 85 -10.10 17.87 0.81
CA VAL A 85 -11.55 17.68 0.65
C VAL A 85 -12.28 17.44 1.98
N LEU A 86 -11.65 16.71 2.91
CA LEU A 86 -12.24 16.40 4.22
C LEU A 86 -11.83 17.45 5.25
N ASN A 87 -12.73 17.74 6.18
CA ASN A 87 -12.43 18.63 7.31
C ASN A 87 -11.61 17.89 8.39
N ILE A 88 -10.37 17.52 8.04
CA ILE A 88 -9.42 16.83 8.90
C ILE A 88 -8.23 17.74 9.24
N GLY A 89 -7.66 17.57 10.43
CA GLY A 89 -6.51 18.35 10.85
C GLY A 89 -5.22 17.91 10.18
N ARG A 90 -4.27 18.85 10.08
CA ARG A 90 -2.91 18.61 9.53
C ARG A 90 -2.20 17.43 10.19
N ARG A 91 -2.41 17.25 11.50
CA ARG A 91 -1.80 16.16 12.27
C ARG A 91 -2.27 14.79 11.78
N LEU A 92 -3.58 14.60 11.60
CA LEU A 92 -4.13 13.34 11.10
C LEU A 92 -3.70 13.08 9.66
N ALA A 93 -3.72 14.11 8.81
CA ALA A 93 -3.24 14.00 7.44
C ALA A 93 -1.77 13.53 7.37
N LEU A 94 -0.90 14.11 8.21
CA LEU A 94 0.50 13.68 8.31
C LEU A 94 0.65 12.25 8.81
N TYR A 95 -0.13 11.84 9.81
CA TYR A 95 -0.10 10.47 10.31
C TYR A 95 -0.53 9.45 9.26
N VAL A 96 -1.63 9.70 8.54
CA VAL A 96 -2.10 8.81 7.46
C VAL A 96 -1.10 8.79 6.31
N ALA A 97 -0.48 9.92 5.98
CA ALA A 97 0.56 9.99 4.95
C ALA A 97 1.79 9.14 5.32
N VAL A 98 2.36 9.33 6.52
CA VAL A 98 3.53 8.57 6.96
C VAL A 98 3.20 7.08 7.10
N ALA A 99 2.05 6.76 7.71
CA ALA A 99 1.59 5.39 7.86
C ALA A 99 1.46 4.68 6.52
N GLY A 100 0.78 5.32 5.56
CA GLY A 100 0.57 4.79 4.21
C GLY A 100 1.87 4.65 3.43
N PHE A 101 2.76 5.65 3.51
CA PHE A 101 4.07 5.58 2.84
C PHE A 101 4.89 4.36 3.30
N ILE A 102 4.99 4.16 4.61
CA ILE A 102 5.71 3.03 5.19
C ILE A 102 5.01 1.72 4.81
N GLU A 103 3.68 1.66 4.91
CA GLU A 103 2.91 0.46 4.56
C GLU A 103 3.16 0.00 3.12
N TRP A 104 3.02 0.90 2.16
CA TRP A 104 3.18 0.58 0.74
C TRP A 104 4.63 0.28 0.37
N THR A 105 5.59 0.87 1.07
CA THR A 105 7.00 0.50 0.96
C THR A 105 7.24 -0.93 1.43
N LEU A 106 6.68 -1.31 2.59
CA LEU A 106 6.79 -2.68 3.12
C LEU A 106 6.08 -3.71 2.22
N ILE A 107 4.91 -3.34 1.67
CA ILE A 107 4.20 -4.18 0.70
C ILE A 107 5.06 -4.39 -0.55
N GLY A 108 5.63 -3.33 -1.12
CA GLY A 108 6.54 -3.44 -2.27
C GLY A 108 7.75 -4.32 -2.00
N ALA A 109 8.40 -4.15 -0.85
CA ALA A 109 9.52 -5.00 -0.43
C ALA A 109 9.10 -6.48 -0.31
N THR A 110 7.92 -6.74 0.27
CA THR A 110 7.35 -8.09 0.40
C THR A 110 7.08 -8.71 -0.96
N ILE A 111 6.46 -7.97 -1.88
CA ILE A 111 6.21 -8.42 -3.26
C ILE A 111 7.53 -8.79 -3.93
N GLY A 112 8.54 -7.93 -3.85
CA GLY A 112 9.84 -8.17 -4.46
C GLY A 112 10.61 -9.37 -3.88
N LEU A 113 10.44 -9.66 -2.59
CA LEU A 113 11.01 -10.85 -1.95
C LEU A 113 10.31 -12.15 -2.36
N VAL A 114 9.00 -12.10 -2.59
CA VAL A 114 8.19 -13.27 -2.95
C VAL A 114 8.23 -13.54 -4.46
N TYR A 115 8.39 -12.49 -5.26
CA TYR A 115 8.38 -12.58 -6.72
C TYR A 115 9.56 -13.41 -7.24
N LYS A 116 9.24 -14.43 -8.04
CA LYS A 116 10.22 -15.26 -8.75
C LYS A 116 9.96 -15.11 -10.25
N PRO A 117 10.86 -14.48 -11.01
CA PRO A 117 10.69 -14.35 -12.45
C PRO A 117 10.68 -15.73 -13.10
N ALA A 118 9.76 -15.95 -14.06
CA ALA A 118 9.79 -17.16 -14.87
C ALA A 118 11.10 -17.18 -15.66
N ALA A 119 11.79 -18.33 -15.68
CA ALA A 119 13.00 -18.49 -16.47
C ALA A 119 12.70 -18.12 -17.92
N ALA A 120 13.41 -17.13 -18.45
CA ALA A 120 13.26 -16.74 -19.84
C ALA A 120 13.48 -17.99 -20.72
N PRO A 121 12.59 -18.29 -21.67
CA PRO A 121 12.77 -19.45 -22.54
C PRO A 121 14.12 -19.32 -23.23
N THR A 122 15.00 -20.30 -23.01
CA THR A 122 16.31 -20.38 -23.63
C THR A 122 16.08 -20.29 -25.14
N ARG A 123 16.40 -19.14 -25.73
CA ARG A 123 16.25 -18.94 -27.17
C ARG A 123 17.24 -19.91 -27.81
N ARG A 124 16.75 -21.07 -28.22
CA ARG A 124 17.56 -22.13 -28.81
C ARG A 124 18.07 -21.55 -30.12
N THR A 125 19.33 -21.12 -30.12
CA THR A 125 20.02 -20.63 -31.31
C THR A 125 19.98 -21.76 -32.32
N ALA A 126 19.06 -21.67 -33.29
CA ALA A 126 19.10 -22.49 -34.47
C ALA A 126 20.33 -22.04 -35.24
N ALA A 127 21.42 -22.78 -35.09
CA ALA A 127 22.57 -22.67 -35.97
C ALA A 127 22.11 -23.06 -37.38
N VAL A 128 22.31 -22.15 -38.32
CA VAL A 128 22.23 -22.38 -39.78
C VAL A 128 23.65 -22.65 -40.27
#